data_AF-A0A7V9L2Q7-F1
#
_entry.id   AF-A0A7V9L2Q7-F1
#
_cell.length_a   1.000
_cell.length_b   1.000
_cell.length_c   1.000
_cell.angle_alpha   90.00
_cell.angle_beta   90.00
_cell.angle_gamma   90.00
#
_symmetry.space_group_name_H-M   'P 1'
#
loop_
_entity.id
_entity.type
_entity.pdbx_description
1 polymer ?
#
loop_
_entity_poly.entity_id
_entity_poly.type
_entity_poly.pdbx_seq_one_letter_code
_entity_poly.pdbx_strand_id
1 'polypeptide(L)'
;MASSLIACGSDDAIDSDEEARRTYLALDASIGKSLTLGFEGFGVGDNANIPDQMTTGVEAGTLLITGKVDAGNSDNKGMKLNVGMVDYSDGAVEINDDGETVLIVFNTDPDPLLQPLFDMKLMNYPNGTFLGTLIGTYFMSGDDINGEAAINVSFTGETQDDGTGATERKPGTIQITGSVVTEDGGTFVVDVTL
;
A
#
# COMPACT_ATOMS: atom_id res chain seq x y z
N MET A 1 -39.28 32.27 -28.35
CA MET A 1 -39.88 31.32 -27.38
C MET A 1 -40.04 30.01 -28.14
N ALA A 2 -39.40 28.90 -27.83
CA ALA A 2 -38.92 28.41 -26.54
C ALA A 2 -37.45 27.96 -26.64
N SER A 3 -36.63 28.34 -25.65
CA SER A 3 -35.38 27.64 -25.36
C SER A 3 -35.76 26.36 -24.62
N SER A 4 -35.53 25.22 -25.25
CA SER A 4 -35.51 23.94 -24.56
C SER A 4 -34.35 23.96 -23.57
N LEU A 5 -34.66 23.95 -22.26
CA LEU A 5 -33.68 23.58 -21.24
C LEU A 5 -33.36 22.10 -21.45
N ILE A 6 -32.24 21.84 -22.11
CA ILE A 6 -31.55 20.56 -21.98
C ILE A 6 -31.01 20.57 -20.55
N ALA A 7 -31.67 19.84 -19.66
CA ALA A 7 -31.14 19.50 -18.36
C ALA A 7 -29.79 18.78 -18.58
N CYS A 8 -28.70 19.44 -18.22
CA CYS A 8 -27.37 18.84 -18.18
C CYS A 8 -27.33 17.73 -17.13
N GLY A 9 -26.83 16.56 -17.54
CA GLY A 9 -25.94 15.72 -16.73
C GLY A 9 -26.62 14.84 -15.68
N SER A 10 -27.32 13.80 -16.11
CA SER A 10 -27.41 12.58 -15.32
C SER A 10 -26.20 11.70 -15.66
N ASP A 11 -25.15 11.81 -14.83
CA ASP A 11 -24.09 10.82 -14.61
C ASP A 11 -23.27 11.32 -13.40
N ASP A 12 -23.70 10.95 -12.19
CA ASP A 12 -22.91 11.09 -10.94
C ASP A 12 -21.79 10.02 -10.91
N ALA A 13 -21.16 9.73 -12.05
CA ALA A 13 -20.00 8.87 -12.10
C ALA A 13 -18.78 9.68 -11.65
N ILE A 14 -18.03 9.17 -10.68
CA ILE A 14 -16.73 9.73 -10.34
C ILE A 14 -15.81 9.64 -11.56
N ASP A 15 -14.98 10.66 -11.77
CA ASP A 15 -13.97 10.58 -12.82
C ASP A 15 -12.87 9.59 -12.42
N SER A 16 -12.32 8.90 -13.42
CA SER A 16 -11.24 7.92 -13.24
C SER A 16 -10.01 8.47 -12.47
N ASP A 17 -9.65 9.76 -12.62
CA ASP A 17 -8.54 10.35 -11.85
C ASP A 17 -8.89 10.45 -10.35
N GLU A 18 -10.15 10.76 -10.04
CA GLU A 18 -10.65 10.83 -8.67
C GLU A 18 -10.78 9.42 -8.05
N GLU A 19 -11.17 8.43 -8.84
CA GLU A 19 -11.12 7.02 -8.45
C GLU A 19 -9.70 6.59 -8.05
N ALA A 20 -8.69 6.92 -8.87
CA ALA A 20 -7.28 6.62 -8.59
C ALA A 20 -6.79 7.29 -7.30
N ARG A 21 -7.22 8.54 -7.03
CA ARG A 21 -6.90 9.25 -5.79
C ARG A 21 -7.51 8.58 -4.56
N ARG A 22 -8.83 8.31 -4.60
CA ARG A 22 -9.57 7.66 -3.52
C ARG A 22 -9.00 6.27 -3.21
N THR A 23 -8.62 5.53 -4.24
CA THR A 23 -7.93 4.24 -4.14
C THR A 23 -6.62 4.37 -3.36
N TYR A 24 -5.77 5.33 -3.70
CA TYR A 24 -4.50 5.52 -2.99
C TYR A 24 -4.72 5.86 -1.52
N LEU A 25 -5.66 6.77 -1.22
CA LEU A 25 -5.97 7.16 0.16
C LEU A 25 -6.45 5.98 1.01
N ALA A 26 -7.26 5.08 0.45
CA ALA A 26 -7.70 3.87 1.13
C ALA A 26 -6.58 2.84 1.33
N LEU A 27 -5.59 2.80 0.43
CA LEU A 27 -4.41 1.92 0.54
C LEU A 27 -3.31 2.46 1.48
N ASP A 28 -3.22 3.77 1.70
CA ASP A 28 -2.08 4.41 2.38
C ASP A 28 -1.78 3.79 3.76
N ALA A 29 -2.81 3.59 4.58
CA ALA A 29 -2.66 2.94 5.89
C ALA A 29 -2.15 1.49 5.77
N SER A 30 -2.58 0.76 4.74
CA SER A 30 -2.16 -0.62 4.50
C SER A 30 -0.70 -0.73 4.07
N ILE A 31 -0.16 0.28 3.37
CA ILE A 31 1.27 0.34 3.00
C ILE A 31 2.12 0.44 4.28
N GLY A 32 1.74 1.33 5.21
CA GLY A 32 2.41 1.47 6.50
C GLY A 32 2.36 0.18 7.35
N LYS A 33 1.22 -0.51 7.37
CA LYS A 33 1.07 -1.82 8.04
C LYS A 33 1.93 -2.89 7.40
N SER A 34 1.95 -2.96 6.08
CA SER A 34 2.74 -3.93 5.32
C SER A 34 4.24 -3.80 5.61
N LEU A 35 4.75 -2.55 5.66
CA LEU A 35 6.13 -2.29 6.05
C LEU A 35 6.41 -2.72 7.49
N THR A 36 5.50 -2.42 8.42
CA THR A 36 5.63 -2.78 9.83
C THR A 36 5.72 -4.31 10.00
N LEU A 37 4.77 -5.05 9.42
CA LEU A 37 4.78 -6.52 9.39
C LEU A 37 6.06 -7.06 8.71
N GLY A 38 6.51 -6.43 7.63
CA GLY A 38 7.77 -6.79 6.96
C GLY A 38 8.99 -6.71 7.89
N PHE A 39 9.11 -5.64 8.66
CA PHE A 39 10.19 -5.45 9.64
C PHE A 39 10.07 -6.40 10.84
N GLU A 40 8.85 -6.65 11.33
CA GLU A 40 8.60 -7.66 12.37
C GLU A 40 9.08 -9.04 11.92
N GLY A 41 8.69 -9.44 10.70
CA GLY A 41 9.12 -10.68 10.08
C GLY A 41 10.64 -10.76 9.87
N PHE A 42 11.27 -9.64 9.52
CA PHE A 42 12.73 -9.53 9.43
C PHE A 42 13.42 -9.72 10.79
N GLY A 43 12.87 -9.18 11.88
CA GLY A 43 13.43 -9.29 13.23
C GLY A 43 13.37 -10.70 13.82
N VAL A 44 12.44 -11.55 13.37
CA VAL A 44 12.28 -12.94 13.83
C VAL A 44 12.86 -13.99 12.88
N GLY A 45 13.34 -13.57 11.70
CA GLY A 45 13.83 -14.48 10.68
C GLY A 45 15.21 -15.05 11.01
N ASP A 46 15.28 -16.35 11.30
CA ASP A 46 16.56 -17.06 11.50
C ASP A 46 17.29 -17.38 10.18
N ASN A 47 16.75 -16.98 9.02
CA ASN A 47 17.26 -17.29 7.69
C ASN A 47 16.88 -16.22 6.64
N ALA A 48 17.27 -16.45 5.38
CA ALA A 48 16.86 -15.65 4.23
C ALA A 48 15.34 -15.65 3.93
N ASN A 49 14.53 -16.38 4.69
CA ASN A 49 13.08 -16.39 4.56
C ASN A 49 12.48 -15.60 5.72
N ILE A 50 11.54 -14.71 5.40
CA ILE A 50 10.75 -14.00 6.40
C ILE A 50 9.54 -14.87 6.71
N PRO A 51 9.30 -15.26 7.97
CA PRO A 51 8.09 -15.98 8.35
C PRO A 51 6.86 -15.14 8.01
N ASP A 52 5.81 -15.81 7.55
CA ASP A 52 4.53 -15.18 7.23
C ASP A 52 4.04 -14.31 8.39
N GLN A 53 3.78 -13.03 8.11
CA GLN A 53 3.22 -12.07 9.06
C GLN A 53 1.83 -11.68 8.61
N MET A 54 0.87 -11.63 9.52
CA MET A 54 -0.51 -11.31 9.17
C MET A 54 -1.17 -10.39 10.17
N THR A 55 -2.11 -9.59 9.69
CA THR A 55 -3.01 -8.78 10.51
C THR A 55 -4.39 -8.73 9.86
N THR A 56 -5.39 -8.26 10.61
CA THR A 56 -6.72 -7.96 10.08
C THR A 56 -6.81 -6.50 9.68
N GLY A 57 -7.70 -6.20 8.73
CA GLY A 57 -8.15 -4.82 8.55
C GLY A 57 -8.85 -4.29 9.80
N VAL A 58 -8.94 -2.97 9.93
CA VAL A 58 -9.70 -2.35 11.04
C VAL A 58 -11.18 -2.72 10.96
N GLU A 59 -11.73 -2.79 9.75
CA GLU A 59 -13.12 -3.18 9.53
C GLU A 59 -13.26 -4.66 9.14
N ALA A 60 -12.47 -5.12 8.17
CA ALA A 60 -12.64 -6.46 7.60
C ALA A 60 -11.36 -7.05 6.96
N GLY A 61 -11.43 -8.36 6.70
CA GLY A 61 -10.44 -9.10 5.92
C GLY A 61 -9.05 -9.20 6.53
N THR A 62 -8.11 -9.64 5.71
CA THR A 62 -6.75 -9.98 6.13
C THR A 62 -5.70 -9.40 5.22
N LEU A 63 -4.62 -8.91 5.82
CA LEU A 63 -3.37 -8.53 5.18
C LEU A 63 -2.29 -9.54 5.59
N LEU A 64 -1.65 -10.15 4.61
CA LEU A 64 -0.60 -11.16 4.75
C LEU A 64 0.66 -10.67 4.06
N ILE A 65 1.78 -10.68 4.77
CA ILE A 65 3.10 -10.38 4.26
C ILE A 65 3.94 -11.65 4.27
N THR A 66 4.40 -12.06 3.09
CA THR A 66 5.36 -13.14 2.91
C THR A 66 6.62 -12.57 2.27
N GLY A 67 7.78 -13.21 2.44
CA GLY A 67 8.96 -12.64 1.81
C GLY A 67 10.28 -13.31 2.11
N LYS A 68 11.33 -12.67 1.63
CA LYS A 68 12.72 -13.09 1.77
C LYS A 68 13.62 -11.89 2.01
N VAL A 69 14.72 -12.14 2.68
CA VAL A 69 15.81 -11.20 2.89
C VAL A 69 17.12 -11.85 2.50
N ASP A 70 18.11 -11.06 2.09
CA ASP A 70 19.42 -11.59 1.75
C ASP A 70 20.06 -12.33 2.94
N ALA A 71 20.66 -13.50 2.68
CA ALA A 71 21.42 -14.23 3.69
C ALA A 71 22.72 -13.51 4.07
N GLY A 72 23.30 -13.86 5.23
CA GLY A 72 24.63 -13.40 5.66
C GLY A 72 24.61 -12.35 6.78
N ASN A 73 25.79 -11.92 7.22
CA ASN A 73 25.95 -11.08 8.42
C ASN A 73 26.32 -9.62 8.09
N SER A 74 25.60 -9.00 7.16
CA SER A 74 25.85 -7.62 6.72
C SER A 74 24.70 -6.73 7.13
N ASP A 75 25.02 -5.51 7.54
CA ASP A 75 24.05 -4.45 7.83
C ASP A 75 23.42 -3.84 6.56
N ASN A 76 23.72 -4.42 5.39
CA ASN A 76 23.13 -4.08 4.10
C ASN A 76 22.41 -5.31 3.54
N LYS A 77 21.13 -5.15 3.21
CA LYS A 77 20.26 -6.27 2.81
C LYS A 77 19.30 -5.88 1.70
N GLY A 78 19.12 -6.74 0.72
CA GLY A 78 17.92 -6.79 -0.09
C GLY A 78 16.79 -7.47 0.67
N MET A 79 15.59 -6.92 0.62
CA MET A 79 14.37 -7.48 1.21
C MET A 79 13.26 -7.44 0.17
N LYS A 80 12.59 -8.56 -0.05
CA LYS A 80 11.49 -8.72 -1.00
C LYS A 80 10.27 -9.24 -0.26
N LEU A 81 9.18 -8.47 -0.26
CA LEU A 81 7.93 -8.83 0.42
C LEU A 81 6.77 -8.84 -0.57
N ASN A 82 5.96 -9.89 -0.55
CA ASN A 82 4.70 -9.93 -1.28
C ASN A 82 3.56 -9.52 -0.35
N VAL A 83 2.64 -8.71 -0.88
CA VAL A 83 1.47 -8.20 -0.17
C VAL A 83 0.25 -8.99 -0.60
N GLY A 84 -0.24 -9.86 0.28
CA GLY A 84 -1.48 -10.60 0.09
C GLY A 84 -2.64 -9.92 0.81
N MET A 85 -3.73 -9.63 0.12
CA MET A 85 -4.98 -9.15 0.72
C MET A 85 -6.15 -10.03 0.32
N VAL A 86 -6.99 -10.35 1.30
CA VAL A 86 -8.28 -11.04 1.10
C VAL A 86 -9.35 -10.27 1.84
N ASP A 87 -10.32 -9.75 1.08
CA ASP A 87 -11.43 -8.91 1.55
C ASP A 87 -10.99 -7.81 2.54
N TYR A 88 -9.77 -7.29 2.37
CA TYR A 88 -9.14 -6.39 3.33
C TYR A 88 -9.79 -5.01 3.27
N SER A 89 -10.17 -4.47 4.44
CA SER A 89 -10.58 -3.07 4.55
C SER A 89 -10.25 -2.50 5.92
N ASP A 90 -9.68 -1.29 5.92
CA ASP A 90 -9.53 -0.46 7.12
C ASP A 90 -10.76 0.40 7.41
N GLY A 91 -11.80 0.24 6.61
CA GLY A 91 -13.05 0.95 6.71
C GLY A 91 -13.09 2.24 5.93
N ALA A 92 -14.12 3.04 6.21
CA ALA A 92 -14.37 4.28 5.48
C ALA A 92 -13.26 5.32 5.73
N VAL A 93 -12.68 5.84 4.65
CA VAL A 93 -11.61 6.85 4.67
C VAL A 93 -12.18 8.20 4.21
N GLU A 94 -11.94 9.27 4.98
CA GLU A 94 -12.32 10.63 4.58
C GLU A 94 -11.50 11.09 3.38
N ILE A 95 -12.18 11.56 2.34
CA ILE A 95 -11.56 11.93 1.05
C ILE A 95 -11.55 13.44 0.79
N ASN A 96 -12.24 14.23 1.62
CA ASN A 96 -12.26 15.69 1.59
C ASN A 96 -12.66 16.30 2.95
N ASP A 97 -12.50 17.63 3.05
CA ASP A 97 -12.80 18.41 4.25
C ASP A 97 -14.31 18.51 4.56
N ASP A 98 -15.17 18.12 3.60
CA ASP A 98 -16.62 18.13 3.76
C ASP A 98 -17.13 16.87 4.49
N GLY A 99 -16.22 15.94 4.83
CA GLY A 99 -16.54 14.69 5.54
C GLY A 99 -17.09 13.59 4.63
N GLU A 100 -16.91 13.70 3.31
CA GLU A 100 -17.20 12.60 2.40
C GLU A 100 -16.20 11.46 2.67
N THR A 101 -16.71 10.24 2.72
CA THR A 101 -15.91 9.04 2.97
C THR A 101 -16.08 8.03 1.86
N VAL A 102 -15.02 7.28 1.59
CA VAL A 102 -15.05 6.12 0.69
C VAL A 102 -14.72 4.85 1.46
N LEU A 103 -15.49 3.78 1.23
CA LEU A 103 -15.17 2.43 1.69
C LEU A 103 -14.74 1.60 0.49
N ILE A 104 -13.54 1.03 0.57
CA ILE A 104 -13.01 0.13 -0.46
C ILE A 104 -12.54 -1.15 0.21
N VAL A 105 -12.91 -2.28 -0.38
CA VAL A 105 -12.42 -3.61 -0.05
C VAL A 105 -11.36 -4.00 -1.07
N PHE A 106 -10.19 -4.40 -0.58
CA PHE A 106 -9.06 -4.79 -1.40
C PHE A 106 -8.82 -6.30 -1.39
N ASN A 107 -8.56 -6.82 -2.57
CA ASN A 107 -8.06 -8.17 -2.81
C ASN A 107 -6.78 -8.08 -3.63
N THR A 108 -5.90 -9.06 -3.50
CA THR A 108 -4.76 -9.28 -4.40
C THR A 108 -4.83 -10.67 -4.99
N ASP A 109 -3.97 -10.96 -5.96
CA ASP A 109 -3.90 -12.30 -6.53
C ASP A 109 -3.57 -13.34 -5.43
N PRO A 110 -4.22 -14.52 -5.42
CA PRO A 110 -3.90 -15.58 -4.49
C PRO A 110 -2.52 -16.24 -4.75
N ASP A 111 -1.94 -16.08 -5.94
CA ASP A 111 -0.57 -16.49 -6.25
C ASP A 111 0.42 -15.43 -5.74
N PRO A 112 1.32 -15.75 -4.78
CA PRO A 112 2.32 -14.81 -4.28
C PRO A 112 3.25 -14.24 -5.35
N LEU A 113 3.39 -14.89 -6.51
CA LEU A 113 4.21 -14.37 -7.62
C LEU A 113 3.53 -13.24 -8.41
N LEU A 114 2.22 -13.08 -8.26
CA LEU A 114 1.40 -12.06 -8.90
C LEU A 114 0.94 -10.97 -7.91
N GLN A 115 1.21 -11.16 -6.62
CA GLN A 115 0.93 -10.17 -5.59
C GLN A 115 1.81 -8.92 -5.73
N PRO A 116 1.34 -7.76 -5.24
CA PRO A 116 2.17 -6.57 -5.12
C PRO A 116 3.47 -6.85 -4.36
N LEU A 117 4.58 -6.40 -4.94
CA LEU A 117 5.93 -6.66 -4.44
C LEU A 117 6.54 -5.39 -3.88
N PHE A 118 6.89 -5.43 -2.60
CA PHE A 118 7.90 -4.54 -2.03
C PHE A 118 9.29 -5.08 -2.36
N ASP A 119 10.07 -4.35 -3.15
CA ASP A 119 11.49 -4.63 -3.38
C ASP A 119 12.34 -3.54 -2.73
N MET A 120 13.05 -3.90 -1.66
CA MET A 120 13.71 -2.96 -0.76
C MET A 120 15.20 -3.24 -0.63
N LYS A 121 15.94 -2.17 -0.37
CA LYS A 121 17.34 -2.20 0.06
C LYS A 121 17.47 -1.50 1.39
N LEU A 122 17.90 -2.24 2.40
CA LEU A 122 18.29 -1.74 3.71
C LEU A 122 19.79 -1.41 3.69
N MET A 123 20.16 -0.28 4.27
CA MET A 123 21.54 0.20 4.35
C MET A 123 21.85 0.64 5.76
N ASN A 124 22.83 0.01 6.40
CA ASN A 124 23.29 0.30 7.76
C ASN A 124 22.20 0.11 8.84
N TYR A 125 21.34 -0.89 8.71
CA TYR A 125 20.38 -1.23 9.77
C TYR A 125 21.13 -1.71 11.04
N PRO A 126 20.58 -1.54 12.26
CA PRO A 126 19.24 -1.07 12.58
C PRO A 126 19.06 0.46 12.51
N ASN A 127 20.13 1.26 12.48
CA ASN A 127 20.06 2.74 12.53
C ASN A 127 20.50 3.37 11.21
N GLY A 128 19.82 2.99 10.13
CA GLY A 128 20.21 3.31 8.77
C GLY A 128 19.07 3.83 7.92
N THR A 129 19.15 3.61 6.62
CA THR A 129 18.12 4.01 5.66
C THR A 129 17.63 2.82 4.86
N PHE A 130 16.44 2.96 4.28
CA PHE A 130 15.94 2.05 3.29
C PHE A 130 15.40 2.79 2.08
N LEU A 131 15.45 2.14 0.93
CA LEU A 131 14.79 2.57 -0.29
C LEU A 131 14.18 1.37 -0.98
N GLY A 132 13.08 1.57 -1.70
CA GLY A 132 12.45 0.49 -2.42
C GLY A 132 11.32 0.94 -3.32
N THR A 133 10.65 -0.05 -3.90
CA THR A 133 9.45 0.14 -4.72
C THR A 133 8.34 -0.80 -4.27
N LEU A 134 7.10 -0.35 -4.35
CA LEU A 134 5.90 -1.18 -4.28
C LEU A 134 5.25 -1.14 -5.67
N ILE A 135 5.22 -2.30 -6.32
CA ILE A 135 4.65 -2.45 -7.66
C ILE A 135 3.71 -3.64 -7.67
N GLY A 136 2.48 -3.45 -8.18
CA GLY A 136 1.53 -4.54 -8.34
C GLY A 136 0.11 -4.07 -8.62
N THR A 137 -0.78 -5.04 -8.75
CA THR A 137 -2.21 -4.81 -9.00
C THR A 137 -3.02 -5.16 -7.75
N TYR A 138 -3.99 -4.32 -7.45
CA TYR A 138 -5.02 -4.55 -6.44
C TYR A 138 -6.37 -4.64 -7.12
N PHE A 139 -7.21 -5.57 -6.64
CA PHE A 139 -8.60 -5.71 -7.03
C PHE A 139 -9.48 -5.01 -6.00
N MET A 140 -10.35 -4.13 -6.46
CA MET A 140 -11.13 -3.22 -5.64
C MET A 140 -12.62 -3.55 -5.76
N SER A 141 -13.32 -3.49 -4.63
CA SER A 141 -14.77 -3.46 -4.62
C SER A 141 -15.27 -2.48 -3.57
N GLY A 142 -16.21 -1.64 -3.97
CA GLY A 142 -16.80 -0.58 -3.16
C GLY A 142 -18.07 -0.05 -3.80
N ASP A 143 -18.73 0.90 -3.15
CA ASP A 143 -20.01 1.42 -3.61
C ASP A 143 -19.87 2.17 -4.96
N ASP A 144 -18.84 3.00 -5.09
CA ASP A 144 -18.59 3.83 -6.28
C ASP A 144 -17.24 3.53 -6.97
N ILE A 145 -16.46 2.59 -6.44
CA ILE A 145 -15.12 2.22 -6.94
C ILE A 145 -15.03 0.71 -7.07
N ASN A 146 -14.82 0.19 -8.28
CA ASN A 146 -14.70 -1.23 -8.54
C ASN A 146 -13.74 -1.46 -9.71
N GLY A 147 -13.02 -2.59 -9.70
CA GLY A 147 -12.13 -2.97 -10.79
C GLY A 147 -10.69 -3.13 -10.32
N GLU A 148 -9.74 -2.85 -11.19
CA GLU A 148 -8.31 -3.00 -10.91
C GLU A 148 -7.61 -1.65 -10.72
N ALA A 149 -6.64 -1.62 -9.81
CA ALA A 149 -5.70 -0.51 -9.68
C ALA A 149 -4.26 -1.02 -9.68
N ALA A 150 -3.45 -0.50 -10.60
CA ALA A 150 -2.02 -0.72 -10.65
C ALA A 150 -1.30 0.36 -9.84
N ILE A 151 -0.54 -0.06 -8.82
CA ILE A 151 0.34 0.83 -8.06
C ILE A 151 1.77 0.71 -8.58
N ASN A 152 2.44 1.85 -8.67
CA ASN A 152 3.88 1.91 -8.87
C ASN A 152 4.41 3.10 -8.07
N VAL A 153 4.88 2.81 -6.86
CA VAL A 153 5.45 3.82 -5.97
C VAL A 153 6.85 3.46 -5.55
N SER A 154 7.71 4.46 -5.46
CA SER A 154 9.03 4.41 -4.84
C SER A 154 8.94 5.00 -3.45
N PHE A 155 9.71 4.46 -2.52
CA PHE A 155 9.78 5.00 -1.18
C PHE A 155 11.20 5.02 -0.63
N THR A 156 11.44 5.95 0.28
CA THR A 156 12.66 6.05 1.09
C THR A 156 12.29 6.27 2.54
N GLY A 157 13.13 5.85 3.48
CA GLY A 157 12.89 6.10 4.89
C GLY A 157 14.11 5.77 5.75
N GLU A 158 13.99 6.02 7.06
CA GLU A 158 14.98 5.66 8.06
C GLU A 158 14.55 4.40 8.82
N THR A 159 15.54 3.66 9.31
CA THR A 159 15.35 2.53 10.24
C THR A 159 15.85 2.91 11.63
N GLN A 160 15.29 2.30 12.66
CA GLN A 160 15.77 2.40 14.03
C GLN A 160 15.74 1.05 14.73
N ASP A 161 16.46 0.96 15.85
CA ASP A 161 16.34 -0.15 16.79
C ASP A 161 14.98 -0.07 17.51
N ASP A 162 14.28 -1.19 17.62
CA ASP A 162 12.96 -1.29 18.27
C ASP A 162 13.03 -1.30 19.82
N GLY A 163 14.25 -1.21 20.38
CA GLY A 163 14.52 -1.29 21.81
C GLY A 163 14.66 -2.72 22.34
N THR A 164 14.44 -3.74 21.50
CA THR A 164 14.62 -5.17 21.82
C THR A 164 15.81 -5.79 21.08
N GLY A 165 16.47 -5.01 20.22
CA GLY A 165 17.57 -5.45 19.37
C GLY A 165 17.14 -5.88 17.97
N ALA A 166 15.86 -5.70 17.61
CA ALA A 166 15.37 -5.85 16.25
C ALA A 166 15.34 -4.49 15.53
N THR A 167 15.04 -4.52 14.22
CA THR A 167 14.97 -3.33 13.38
C THR A 167 13.53 -3.00 13.05
N GLU A 168 13.16 -1.74 13.16
CA GLU A 168 11.88 -1.21 12.70
C GLU A 168 12.06 0.02 11.79
N ARG A 169 10.98 0.41 11.11
CA ARG A 169 10.93 1.70 10.40
C ARG A 169 10.87 2.84 11.42
N LYS A 170 11.51 3.97 11.12
CA LYS A 170 11.38 5.19 11.93
C LYS A 170 10.17 6.01 11.46
N PRO A 171 9.13 6.20 12.29
CA PRO A 171 7.94 6.96 11.89
C PRO A 171 8.24 8.40 11.47
N GLY A 172 7.46 8.94 10.51
CA GLY A 172 7.61 10.31 10.02
C GLY A 172 8.80 10.55 9.10
N THR A 173 9.49 9.49 8.66
CA THR A 173 10.66 9.58 7.76
C THR A 173 10.40 9.01 6.39
N ILE A 174 9.24 8.36 6.19
CA ILE A 174 8.99 7.59 4.98
C ILE A 174 8.44 8.54 3.93
N GLN A 175 9.16 8.72 2.85
CA GLN A 175 8.70 9.47 1.69
C GLN A 175 8.23 8.50 0.62
N ILE A 176 7.02 8.68 0.09
CA ILE A 176 6.44 7.86 -0.97
C ILE A 176 6.15 8.75 -2.17
N THR A 177 6.62 8.35 -3.34
CA THR A 177 6.39 9.05 -4.61
C THR A 177 6.03 8.05 -5.70
N GLY A 178 5.16 8.41 -6.64
CA GLY A 178 4.84 7.54 -7.77
C GLY A 178 3.43 7.74 -8.28
N SER A 179 2.76 6.66 -8.63
CA SER A 179 1.41 6.74 -9.19
C SER A 179 0.54 5.53 -8.88
N VAL A 180 -0.77 5.77 -8.88
CA VAL A 180 -1.82 4.76 -9.00
C VAL A 180 -2.53 4.98 -10.33
N VAL A 181 -2.80 3.89 -11.05
CA VAL A 181 -3.55 3.89 -12.31
C VAL A 181 -4.71 2.91 -12.22
N THR A 182 -5.95 3.35 -12.45
CA THR A 182 -7.14 2.49 -12.45
C THR A 182 -7.39 1.85 -13.82
N GLU A 183 -8.23 0.81 -13.86
CA GLU A 183 -8.61 0.10 -15.10
C GLU A 183 -9.15 1.05 -16.18
N ASP A 184 -9.93 2.06 -15.77
CA ASP A 184 -10.51 3.07 -16.67
C ASP A 184 -9.48 4.10 -17.19
N GLY A 185 -8.21 3.97 -16.79
CA GLY A 185 -7.10 4.80 -17.26
C GLY A 185 -6.86 6.06 -16.42
N GLY A 186 -7.61 6.23 -15.33
CA GLY A 186 -7.42 7.31 -14.38
C GLY A 186 -6.07 7.23 -13.70
N THR A 187 -5.44 8.38 -13.46
CA THR A 187 -4.08 8.43 -12.89
C THR A 187 -4.02 9.41 -11.72
N PHE A 188 -3.48 8.94 -10.60
CA PHE A 188 -3.17 9.78 -9.46
C PHE A 188 -1.66 9.79 -9.18
N VAL A 189 -1.08 10.98 -9.06
CA VAL A 189 0.34 11.16 -8.69
C VAL A 189 0.45 11.22 -7.16
N VAL A 190 1.25 10.33 -6.62
CA VAL A 190 1.52 10.18 -5.19
C VAL A 190 2.77 10.97 -4.82
N ASP A 191 2.68 11.78 -3.76
CA ASP A 191 3.79 12.43 -3.08
C ASP A 191 3.39 12.69 -1.61
N VAL A 192 3.74 11.76 -0.71
CA VAL A 192 3.30 11.79 0.70
C VAL A 192 4.41 11.38 1.66
N THR A 193 4.25 11.77 2.94
CA THR A 193 5.15 11.38 4.04
C THR A 193 4.39 10.58 5.11
N LEU A 194 4.92 9.42 5.52
CA LEU A 194 4.44 8.55 6.61
C LEU A 194 5.40 8.49 7.81
#